data_AF-A0A2N2FQ04-F1
#
_entry.id   AF-A0A2N2FQ04-F1
#
_cell.length_a   1.000
_cell.length_b   1.000
_cell.length_c   1.000
_cell.angle_alpha   90.00
_cell.angle_beta   90.00
_cell.angle_gamma   90.00
#
_symmetry.space_group_name_H-M   'P 1'
#
loop_
_entity.id
_entity.type
_entity.pdbx_description
1 polymer ?
#
loop_
_entity_poly.entity_id
_entity_poly.type
_entity_poly.pdbx_seq_one_letter_code
_entity_poly.pdbx_strand_id
1 'polypeptide(L)'
;MSELKSKKMKSSKLLIIFKILFVLFLLLLVLTLSGLTAFYALTRDLPGIDALKDYRPSIASRVYDANDELLEEFFLEDRKIIKISQYFPCHVQKRGSG
;
A
#
# COMPACT_ATOMS: atom_id res chain seq x y z
N MET A 1 2.93 46.86 -47.03
CA MET A 1 1.65 46.49 -46.36
C MET A 1 1.63 45.05 -45.80
N SER A 2 2.58 44.17 -46.12
CA SER A 2 2.55 42.72 -45.79
C SER A 2 3.14 42.35 -44.41
N GLU A 3 4.07 43.13 -43.88
CA GLU A 3 4.82 42.82 -42.65
C GLU A 3 3.94 42.79 -41.37
N LEU A 4 2.93 43.66 -41.29
CA LEU A 4 2.08 43.80 -40.09
C LEU A 4 1.17 42.59 -39.84
N LYS A 5 0.85 41.81 -40.89
CA LYS A 5 -0.08 40.66 -40.80
C LYS A 5 0.58 39.45 -40.14
N SER A 6 1.88 39.27 -40.33
CA SER A 6 2.66 38.14 -39.79
C SER A 6 2.82 38.21 -38.26
N LYS A 7 3.09 39.41 -37.73
CA LYS A 7 3.27 39.63 -36.28
C LYS A 7 1.99 39.38 -35.47
N LYS A 8 0.83 39.79 -36.01
CA LYS A 8 -0.49 39.58 -35.37
C LYS A 8 -0.85 38.09 -35.28
N MET A 9 -0.45 37.29 -36.26
CA MET A 9 -0.76 35.85 -36.33
C MET A 9 0.16 34.97 -35.47
N LYS A 10 1.41 35.40 -35.20
CA LYS A 10 2.32 34.70 -34.27
C LYS A 10 1.93 34.91 -32.80
N SER A 11 1.50 36.12 -32.44
CA SER A 11 1.07 36.47 -31.08
C SER A 11 -0.16 35.68 -30.61
N SER A 12 -1.16 35.49 -31.47
CA SER A 12 -2.37 34.73 -31.10
C SER A 12 -2.11 33.23 -30.91
N LYS A 13 -1.22 32.63 -31.73
CA LYS A 13 -0.82 31.23 -31.56
C LYS A 13 -0.03 31.02 -30.26
N LEU A 14 0.83 31.96 -29.90
CA LEU A 14 1.58 31.92 -28.64
C LEU A 14 0.64 31.93 -27.43
N LEU A 15 -0.40 32.77 -27.46
CA LEU A 15 -1.42 32.81 -26.40
C LEU A 15 -2.22 31.50 -26.30
N ILE A 16 -2.52 30.85 -27.43
CA ILE A 16 -3.19 29.54 -27.45
C ILE A 16 -2.29 28.48 -26.82
N ILE A 17 -1.00 28.43 -27.19
CA ILE A 17 -0.04 27.49 -26.60
C ILE A 17 0.10 27.72 -25.09
N PHE A 18 0.20 28.99 -24.67
CA PHE A 18 0.29 29.34 -23.25
C PHE A 18 -0.96 28.91 -22.47
N LYS A 19 -2.13 29.09 -23.07
CA LYS A 19 -3.41 28.67 -22.50
C LYS A 19 -3.53 27.14 -22.39
N ILE A 20 -3.05 26.41 -23.39
CA ILE A 20 -2.98 24.93 -23.35
C ILE A 20 -2.02 24.46 -22.25
N LEU A 21 -0.83 25.05 -22.17
CA LEU A 21 0.15 24.74 -21.12
C LEU A 21 -0.41 25.02 -19.72
N PHE A 22 -1.13 26.13 -19.56
CA PHE A 22 -1.77 26.48 -18.30
C PHE A 22 -2.86 25.47 -17.90
N VAL A 23 -3.70 25.06 -18.85
CA VAL A 23 -4.72 24.02 -18.60
C VAL A 23 -4.06 22.68 -18.25
N LEU A 24 -3.00 22.29 -18.96
CA LEU A 24 -2.26 21.06 -18.66
C LEU A 24 -1.61 21.11 -17.27
N PHE A 25 -1.05 22.25 -16.89
CA PHE A 25 -0.49 22.47 -15.56
C PHE A 25 -1.56 22.34 -14.47
N LEU A 26 -2.73 22.95 -14.66
CA LEU A 26 -3.85 22.81 -13.72
C LEU A 26 -4.33 21.35 -13.61
N LEU A 27 -4.38 20.61 -14.72
CA LEU A 27 -4.75 19.20 -14.71
C LEU A 27 -3.76 18.37 -13.86
N LEU A 28 -2.46 18.57 -14.07
CA LEU A 28 -1.39 17.94 -13.29
C LEU A 28 -1.49 18.29 -11.80
N LEU A 29 -1.78 19.55 -11.48
CA LEU A 29 -1.96 20.00 -10.12
C LEU A 29 -3.13 19.25 -9.44
N VAL A 30 -4.29 19.19 -10.10
CA VAL A 30 -5.46 18.47 -9.56
C VAL A 30 -5.16 16.99 -9.36
N LEU A 31 -4.47 16.35 -10.30
CA LEU A 31 -4.14 14.93 -10.24
C LEU A 31 -3.16 14.61 -9.09
N THR A 32 -2.19 15.48 -8.85
CA THR A 32 -1.22 15.31 -7.76
C THR A 32 -1.86 15.54 -6.40
N LEU A 33 -2.69 16.58 -6.23
CA LEU A 33 -3.39 16.81 -4.97
C LEU A 33 -4.39 15.68 -4.65
N SER A 34 -5.15 15.20 -5.64
CA SER A 34 -6.09 14.10 -5.43
C SER A 34 -5.37 12.80 -5.09
N GLY A 35 -4.27 12.50 -5.79
CA GLY A 35 -3.42 11.34 -5.51
C GLY A 35 -2.83 11.37 -4.10
N LEU A 36 -2.28 12.52 -3.66
CA LEU A 36 -1.75 12.66 -2.30
C LEU A 36 -2.83 12.49 -1.23
N THR A 37 -3.99 13.09 -1.45
CA THR A 37 -5.11 13.01 -0.50
C THR A 37 -5.61 11.57 -0.37
N ALA A 38 -5.79 10.88 -1.50
CA ALA A 38 -6.20 9.48 -1.52
C ALA A 38 -5.15 8.57 -0.87
N PHE A 39 -3.88 8.76 -1.19
CA PHE A 39 -2.78 8.02 -0.57
C PHE A 39 -2.77 8.22 0.94
N TYR A 40 -2.84 9.47 1.42
CA TYR A 40 -2.85 9.78 2.84
C TYR A 40 -4.05 9.15 3.54
N ALA A 41 -5.26 9.26 2.96
CA ALA A 41 -6.46 8.65 3.51
C ALA A 41 -6.34 7.13 3.64
N LEU A 42 -5.82 6.45 2.60
CA LEU A 42 -5.61 5.01 2.64
C LEU A 42 -4.58 4.62 3.70
N THR A 43 -3.46 5.34 3.81
CA THR A 43 -2.39 5.02 4.77
C THR A 43 -2.70 5.38 6.22
N ARG A 44 -3.68 6.26 6.47
CA ARG A 44 -4.00 6.73 7.83
C ARG A 44 -4.56 5.63 8.72
N ASP A 45 -5.32 4.71 8.15
CA ASP A 45 -5.94 3.60 8.88
C ASP A 45 -5.05 2.35 8.89
N LEU A 46 -3.88 2.38 8.23
CA LEU A 46 -2.94 1.27 8.31
C LEU A 46 -2.23 1.32 9.67
N PRO A 47 -2.34 0.26 10.50
CA PRO A 47 -1.52 0.17 11.69
C PRO A 47 -0.05 0.21 11.26
N GLY A 48 0.73 1.06 11.91
CA GLY A 48 2.16 1.14 11.67
C GLY A 48 2.82 -0.24 11.83
N ILE A 49 3.89 -0.48 11.07
CA ILE A 49 4.65 -1.74 11.13
C ILE A 49 5.18 -2.08 12.54
N ASP A 50 5.12 -1.15 13.47
CA ASP A 50 5.56 -1.33 14.85
C ASP A 50 4.72 -2.39 15.59
N ALA A 51 3.45 -2.60 15.20
CA ALA A 51 2.64 -3.70 15.73
C ALA A 51 3.22 -5.10 15.44
N LEU A 52 4.06 -5.23 14.40
CA LEU A 52 4.74 -6.50 14.09
C LEU A 52 6.01 -6.70 14.93
N LYS A 53 6.67 -5.63 15.40
CA LYS A 53 7.89 -5.74 16.21
C LYS A 53 7.60 -6.25 17.62
N ASP A 54 6.47 -5.81 18.17
CA ASP A 54 6.06 -6.13 19.55
C ASP A 54 5.06 -7.29 19.63
N TYR A 55 4.96 -8.10 18.56
CA TYR A 55 4.15 -9.31 18.60
C TYR A 55 4.71 -10.29 19.64
N ARG A 56 3.99 -10.44 20.75
CA ARG A 56 4.27 -11.37 21.85
C ARG A 56 3.07 -12.33 21.95
N PRO A 57 3.03 -13.40 21.13
CA PRO A 57 1.96 -14.37 21.24
C PRO A 57 1.99 -15.00 22.62
N SER A 58 0.81 -15.29 23.18
CA SER A 58 0.71 -16.13 24.37
C SER A 58 1.26 -17.52 24.03
N ILE A 59 2.37 -17.90 24.65
CA ILE A 59 2.93 -19.25 24.51
C ILE A 59 2.16 -20.16 25.48
N ALA A 60 1.79 -21.36 25.02
CA ALA A 60 1.13 -22.35 25.86
C ALA A 60 2.07 -22.84 26.97
N SER A 61 1.53 -23.02 28.18
CA SER A 61 2.30 -23.56 29.32
C SER A 61 2.17 -25.07 29.34
N ARG A 62 3.29 -25.79 29.40
CA ARG A 62 3.32 -27.27 29.41
C ARG A 62 3.73 -27.78 30.78
N VAL A 63 3.01 -28.77 31.28
CA VAL A 63 3.29 -29.45 32.56
C VAL A 63 3.81 -30.84 32.27
N TYR A 64 5.00 -31.15 32.78
CA TYR A 64 5.70 -32.42 32.59
C TYR A 64 5.77 -33.20 33.91
N ASP A 65 5.79 -34.53 33.84
CA ASP A 65 6.05 -35.40 34.98
C ASP A 65 7.56 -35.52 35.29
N ALA A 66 7.92 -36.31 36.30
CA ALA A 66 9.33 -36.51 36.68
C ALA A 66 10.16 -37.30 35.65
N ASN A 67 9.51 -37.95 34.67
CA ASN A 67 10.10 -38.70 33.59
C ASN A 67 10.12 -37.92 32.26
N ASP A 68 9.79 -36.62 32.29
CA ASP A 68 9.68 -35.73 31.12
C ASP A 68 8.49 -36.08 30.18
N GLU A 69 7.47 -36.77 30.70
CA GLU A 69 6.22 -37.05 30.00
C GLU A 69 5.25 -35.86 30.12
N LEU A 70 4.68 -35.42 28.99
CA LEU A 70 3.75 -34.30 28.94
C LEU A 70 2.39 -34.71 29.52
N LEU A 71 2.00 -34.10 30.65
CA LEU A 71 0.71 -34.34 31.29
C LEU A 71 -0.40 -33.48 30.68
N GLU A 72 -0.16 -32.17 30.58
CA GLU A 72 -1.18 -31.21 30.13
C GLU A 72 -0.55 -29.92 29.55
N GLU A 73 -1.27 -29.26 28.65
CA GLU A 73 -0.89 -27.98 28.03
C GLU A 73 -2.02 -26.95 28.21
N PHE A 74 -1.70 -25.81 28.84
CA PHE A 74 -2.64 -24.71 29.09
C PHE A 74 -2.44 -23.59 28.07
N PHE A 75 -3.51 -23.22 27.37
CA PHE A 75 -3.52 -22.13 26.39
C PHE A 75 -4.81 -21.32 26.46
N LEU A 76 -4.68 -20.01 26.22
CA LEU A 76 -5.83 -19.11 26.02
C LEU A 76 -6.35 -19.16 24.58
N GLU A 77 -5.44 -19.45 23.63
CA GLU A 77 -5.72 -19.54 22.20
C GLU A 77 -4.90 -20.69 21.59
N ASP A 78 -5.54 -21.60 20.86
CA ASP A 78 -4.88 -22.74 20.19
C ASP A 78 -4.17 -22.28 18.90
N ARG A 79 -2.97 -21.71 19.04
CA ARG A 79 -2.13 -21.27 17.92
C ARG A 79 -1.11 -22.36 17.55
N LYS A 80 -1.38 -23.11 16.48
CA LYS A 80 -0.43 -24.11 15.94
C LYS A 80 0.56 -23.45 14.99
N ILE A 81 1.85 -23.47 15.33
CA ILE A 81 2.92 -23.02 14.45
C ILE A 81 3.12 -24.10 13.37
N ILE A 82 2.52 -23.87 12.20
CA ILE A 82 2.68 -24.75 11.03
C ILE A 82 3.81 -24.23 10.13
N LYS A 83 4.64 -25.14 9.62
CA LYS A 83 5.58 -24.80 8.55
C LYS A 83 4.78 -24.50 7.28
N ILE A 84 5.11 -23.40 6.60
CA ILE A 84 4.47 -22.99 5.34
C ILE A 84 4.50 -24.13 4.30
N SER A 85 5.56 -24.93 4.29
CA SER A 85 5.70 -26.08 3.37
C SER A 85 4.72 -27.23 3.63
N GLN A 86 4.07 -27.29 4.80
CA GLN A 86 3.31 -28.46 5.24
C GLN A 86 1.80 -28.32 5.02
N TYR A 87 1.26 -27.10 4.94
CA TYR A 87 -0.20 -26.92 5.06
C TYR A 87 -0.79 -25.71 4.30
N PHE A 88 -0.39 -25.49 3.05
CA PHE A 88 -1.20 -24.68 2.13
C PHE A 88 -1.94 -25.62 1.17
N PRO A 89 -3.26 -25.82 1.32
CA PRO A 89 -4.01 -26.54 0.29
C PRO A 89 -3.95 -25.76 -1.03
N CYS A 90 -3.73 -26.46 -2.14
CA CYS A 90 -3.44 -25.90 -3.48
C CYS A 90 -4.39 -24.79 -3.97
N HIS A 91 -5.59 -24.64 -3.39
CA HIS A 91 -6.55 -23.61 -3.76
C HIS A 91 -6.32 -22.24 -3.07
N VAL A 92 -5.47 -22.16 -2.04
CA VAL A 92 -5.11 -20.90 -1.37
C VAL A 92 -3.89 -20.23 -2.03
N GLN A 93 -3.14 -20.96 -2.85
CA GLN A 93 -1.90 -20.52 -3.51
C GLN A 93 -2.12 -19.71 -4.82
N LYS A 94 -3.17 -18.89 -4.92
CA LYS A 94 -3.39 -18.07 -6.14
C LYS A 94 -3.67 -16.61 -5.83
N ARG A 95 -2.66 -15.90 -5.31
CA ARG A 95 -2.47 -14.46 -5.58
C ARG A 95 -1.08 -14.01 -5.13
N GLY A 96 -0.13 -14.01 -6.06
CA GLY A 96 1.23 -13.57 -5.74
C GLY A 96 2.28 -14.08 -6.71
N SER A 97 2.01 -13.98 -8.02
CA SER A 97 3.06 -14.02 -9.04
C SER A 97 2.55 -13.22 -10.23
N GLY A 98 2.84 -11.93 -10.19
CA GLY A 98 2.81 -11.00 -11.31
C GLY A 98 4.15 -10.30 -11.32
#